data_AF-A0A1N7LDT4-F1
#
_entry.id   AF-A0A1N7LDT4-F1
#
_cell.length_a   1.000
_cell.length_b   1.000
_cell.length_c   1.000
_cell.angle_alpha   90.00
_cell.angle_beta   90.00
_cell.angle_gamma   90.00
#
_symmetry.space_group_name_H-M   'P 1'
#
loop_
_entity.id
_entity.type
_entity.pdbx_description
1 polymer ?
#
loop_
_entity_poly.entity_id
_entity_poly.type
_entity_poly.pdbx_seq_one_letter_code
_entity_poly.pdbx_strand_id
1 'polypeptide(L)'
;MYRLNNTGRNTLITPDEVKFHSPTDGTEGERMILQNIIVAEERWIKSELGYEFYEDFIEKKNIEVTASNKSDLLQKVKTDYAKDQIEFTDNLLQEGKIVNAIEFVTNDWYKKLWKQYLWKITAECVEAMTIVPSWLETTESGQQLKNPNTIGSTASTASGSAKDVKFKMDNAVLERINPLLISMHEWLCRHKSHFPLYKRECFECGNTEVKTSTVNVGWGLNVYDD
;
A
#
# COMPACT_ATOMS: atom_id res chain seq x y z
N MET A 1 -12.09 -8.70 1.82
CA MET A 1 -12.49 -8.77 0.40
C MET A 1 -11.61 -9.80 -0.26
N TYR A 2 -12.20 -10.78 -0.95
CA TYR A 2 -11.48 -11.82 -1.69
C TYR A 2 -11.09 -11.30 -3.08
N ARG A 3 -9.79 -11.15 -3.33
CA ARG A 3 -9.26 -10.68 -4.62
C ARG A 3 -8.16 -11.56 -5.15
N LEU A 4 -8.07 -11.64 -6.47
CA LEU A 4 -6.94 -12.29 -7.12
C LEU A 4 -5.67 -11.49 -6.86
N ASN A 5 -4.63 -12.18 -6.42
CA ASN A 5 -3.30 -11.62 -6.32
C ASN A 5 -2.50 -11.99 -7.57
N ASN A 6 -2.39 -11.02 -8.49
CA ASN A 6 -1.68 -11.16 -9.76
C ASN A 6 -0.19 -10.77 -9.67
N THR A 7 0.35 -10.48 -8.47
CA THR A 7 1.76 -10.09 -8.31
C THR A 7 2.74 -11.25 -8.48
N GLY A 8 2.24 -12.50 -8.46
CA GLY A 8 3.06 -13.70 -8.57
C GLY A 8 3.79 -14.09 -7.27
N ARG A 9 3.51 -13.41 -6.16
CA ARG A 9 4.01 -13.72 -4.82
C ARG A 9 2.98 -13.34 -3.76
N ASN A 10 3.14 -13.82 -2.54
CA ASN A 10 2.27 -13.41 -1.43
C ASN A 10 2.52 -11.93 -1.10
N THR A 11 1.45 -11.14 -1.01
CA THR A 11 1.50 -9.71 -0.67
C THR A 11 0.50 -9.38 0.43
N LEU A 12 0.68 -8.27 1.12
CA LEU A 12 -0.27 -7.80 2.12
C LEU A 12 -1.49 -7.15 1.49
N ILE A 13 -1.34 -6.44 0.38
CA ILE A 13 -2.43 -5.70 -0.25
C ILE A 13 -2.61 -6.09 -1.73
N THR A 14 -3.83 -5.90 -2.23
CA THR A 14 -4.20 -6.07 -3.63
C THR A 14 -4.41 -4.72 -4.33
N PRO A 15 -4.37 -4.65 -5.67
CA PRO A 15 -4.57 -3.39 -6.39
C PRO A 15 -5.92 -2.72 -6.11
N ASP A 16 -6.98 -3.50 -5.94
CA ASP A 16 -8.32 -2.97 -5.63
C ASP A 16 -8.36 -2.32 -4.25
N GLU A 17 -7.74 -2.98 -3.25
CA GLU A 17 -7.58 -2.41 -1.91
C GLU A 17 -6.72 -1.14 -1.97
N VAL A 18 -5.66 -1.10 -2.78
CA VAL A 18 -4.87 0.13 -2.97
C VAL A 18 -5.75 1.24 -3.54
N LYS A 19 -6.43 1.02 -4.67
CA LYS A 19 -7.27 2.05 -5.33
C LYS A 19 -8.36 2.60 -4.41
N PHE A 20 -8.94 1.76 -3.57
CA PHE A 20 -9.99 2.17 -2.65
C PHE A 20 -9.45 2.95 -1.44
N HIS A 21 -8.18 2.76 -1.09
CA HIS A 21 -7.61 3.25 0.17
C HIS A 21 -6.54 4.33 -0.02
N SER A 22 -5.91 4.44 -1.19
CA SER A 22 -4.95 5.47 -1.53
C SER A 22 -5.65 6.82 -1.76
N PRO A 23 -4.94 7.95 -1.57
CA PRO A 23 -5.45 9.28 -1.88
C PRO A 23 -5.42 9.56 -3.39
N THR A 24 -6.05 8.70 -4.17
CA THR A 24 -6.05 8.79 -5.62
C THR A 24 -7.47 8.85 -6.20
N ASP A 25 -7.58 9.15 -7.49
CA ASP A 25 -8.85 9.11 -8.20
C ASP A 25 -9.25 7.67 -8.62
N GLY A 26 -8.40 6.67 -8.32
CA GLY A 26 -8.61 5.26 -8.61
C GLY A 26 -8.37 4.88 -10.08
N THR A 27 -7.94 5.82 -10.92
CA THR A 27 -7.75 5.61 -12.36
C THR A 27 -6.38 5.03 -12.73
N GLU A 28 -5.53 4.76 -11.73
CA GLU A 28 -4.21 4.19 -11.96
C GLU A 28 -4.26 2.84 -12.69
N GLY A 29 -3.31 2.66 -13.61
CA GLY A 29 -3.09 1.39 -14.27
C GLY A 29 -2.71 0.30 -13.28
N GLU A 30 -3.46 -0.81 -13.29
CA GLU A 30 -3.28 -1.94 -12.38
C GLU A 30 -1.85 -2.50 -12.42
N ARG A 31 -1.24 -2.55 -13.61
CA ARG A 31 0.14 -3.02 -13.79
C ARG A 31 1.17 -2.20 -12.99
N MET A 32 0.99 -0.88 -12.93
CA MET A 32 1.86 -0.01 -12.15
C MET A 32 1.68 -0.28 -10.65
N ILE A 33 0.43 -0.41 -10.19
CA ILE A 33 0.12 -0.72 -8.80
C ILE A 33 0.74 -2.06 -8.39
N LEU A 34 0.61 -3.11 -9.20
CA LEU A 34 1.17 -4.44 -8.91
C LEU A 34 2.68 -4.39 -8.65
N GLN A 35 3.43 -3.65 -9.46
CA GLN A 35 4.89 -3.50 -9.26
C GLN A 35 5.20 -2.64 -8.03
N ASN A 36 4.40 -1.61 -7.78
CA ASN A 36 4.61 -0.72 -6.63
C ASN A 36 4.25 -1.37 -5.30
N ILE A 37 3.28 -2.28 -5.25
CA ILE A 37 3.00 -3.13 -4.08
C ILE A 37 4.26 -3.86 -3.66
N ILE A 38 4.97 -4.46 -4.61
CA ILE A 38 6.19 -5.22 -4.36
C ILE A 38 7.24 -4.35 -3.69
N VAL A 39 7.52 -3.18 -4.28
CA VAL A 39 8.57 -2.28 -3.79
C VAL A 39 8.19 -1.63 -2.46
N ALA A 40 6.93 -1.21 -2.31
CA ALA A 40 6.43 -0.57 -1.10
C ALA A 40 6.48 -1.50 0.12
N GLU A 41 6.08 -2.76 -0.04
CA GLU A 41 6.11 -3.74 1.03
C GLU A 41 7.54 -4.06 1.47
N GLU A 42 8.49 -4.24 0.54
CA GLU A 42 9.89 -4.49 0.88
C GLU A 42 10.57 -3.28 1.54
N ARG A 43 10.28 -2.07 1.04
CA ARG A 43 10.94 -0.84 1.49
C ARG A 43 10.47 -0.40 2.88
N TRP A 44 9.17 -0.46 3.13
CA TRP A 44 8.57 0.10 4.35
C TRP A 44 7.91 -0.94 5.24
N ILE A 45 7.08 -1.83 4.69
CA ILE A 45 6.23 -2.65 5.57
C ILE A 45 7.05 -3.76 6.25
N LYS A 46 7.90 -4.44 5.49
CA LYS A 46 8.74 -5.53 5.99
C LYS A 46 9.79 -5.06 7.00
N SER A 47 10.32 -3.85 6.81
CA SER A 47 11.25 -3.23 7.76
C SER A 47 10.54 -2.81 9.05
N GLU A 48 9.31 -2.33 8.96
CA GLU A 48 8.53 -1.84 10.10
C GLU A 48 7.94 -2.96 10.97
N LEU A 49 7.48 -4.06 10.35
CA LEU A 49 6.95 -5.25 11.04
C LEU A 49 8.04 -6.22 11.49
N GLY A 50 9.17 -6.26 10.76
CA GLY A 50 10.17 -7.30 10.86
C GLY A 50 9.83 -8.51 9.97
N TYR A 51 10.89 -9.19 9.49
CA TYR A 51 10.79 -10.27 8.51
C TYR A 51 9.78 -11.36 8.91
N GLU A 52 9.94 -11.98 10.08
CA GLU A 52 9.11 -13.12 10.50
C GLU A 52 7.63 -12.76 10.64
N PHE A 53 7.32 -11.59 11.19
CA PHE A 53 5.94 -11.16 11.35
C PHE A 53 5.30 -10.84 9.99
N TYR A 54 6.04 -10.19 9.10
CA TYR A 54 5.56 -9.92 7.73
C TYR A 54 5.25 -11.20 6.97
N GLU A 55 6.19 -12.16 6.93
CA GLU A 55 6.00 -13.45 6.24
C GLU A 55 4.81 -14.24 6.80
N ASP A 56 4.72 -14.33 8.14
CA ASP A 56 3.63 -15.02 8.82
C ASP A 56 2.24 -14.41 8.53
N PHE A 57 2.18 -13.09 8.30
CA PHE A 57 0.96 -12.41 7.92
C PHE A 57 0.59 -12.71 6.47
N ILE A 58 1.50 -12.50 5.51
CA ILE A 58 1.19 -12.72 4.10
C ILE A 58 0.82 -14.18 3.82
N GLU A 59 1.45 -15.15 4.47
CA GLU A 59 1.08 -16.57 4.34
C GLU A 59 -0.35 -16.85 4.79
N LYS A 60 -0.84 -16.15 5.82
CA LYS A 60 -2.24 -16.30 6.28
C LYS A 60 -3.24 -15.56 5.40
N LYS A 61 -2.83 -14.43 4.81
CA LYS A 61 -3.71 -13.60 3.98
C LYS A 61 -3.83 -14.14 2.54
N ASN A 62 -2.88 -14.97 2.09
CA ASN A 62 -2.82 -15.47 0.72
C ASN A 62 -3.02 -16.98 0.70
N ILE A 63 -4.03 -17.45 -0.03
CA ILE A 63 -4.28 -18.88 -0.24
C ILE A 63 -4.10 -19.21 -1.71
N GLU A 64 -3.25 -20.21 -1.99
CA GLU A 64 -3.10 -20.77 -3.33
C GLU A 64 -4.31 -21.63 -3.71
N VAL A 65 -4.76 -21.47 -4.94
CA VAL A 65 -5.86 -22.23 -5.52
C VAL A 65 -5.36 -23.63 -5.86
N THR A 66 -6.03 -24.62 -5.28
CA THR A 66 -5.83 -26.04 -5.50
C THR A 66 -7.12 -26.67 -6.02
N ALA A 67 -7.02 -27.85 -6.63
CA ALA A 67 -8.20 -28.60 -7.08
C ALA A 67 -9.27 -28.77 -5.98
N SER A 68 -8.84 -28.91 -4.71
CA SER A 68 -9.73 -29.11 -3.56
C SER A 68 -10.45 -27.85 -3.07
N ASN A 69 -9.85 -26.66 -3.18
CA ASN A 69 -10.43 -25.43 -2.64
C ASN A 69 -11.03 -24.51 -3.72
N LYS A 70 -10.82 -24.83 -5.01
CA LYS A 70 -11.20 -23.99 -6.15
C LYS A 70 -12.67 -23.60 -6.16
N SER A 71 -13.58 -24.53 -5.90
CA SER A 71 -15.03 -24.25 -5.92
C SER A 71 -15.46 -23.25 -4.85
N ASP A 72 -14.97 -23.42 -3.63
CA ASP A 72 -15.22 -22.52 -2.49
C ASP A 72 -14.62 -21.13 -2.73
N LEU A 73 -13.35 -21.07 -3.18
CA LEU A 73 -12.69 -19.81 -3.51
C LEU A 73 -13.39 -19.08 -4.65
N LEU A 74 -13.83 -19.80 -5.69
CA LEU A 74 -14.54 -19.21 -6.82
C LEU A 74 -15.85 -18.55 -6.39
N GLN A 75 -16.62 -19.20 -5.52
CA GLN A 75 -17.87 -18.64 -5.00
C GLN A 75 -17.62 -17.37 -4.18
N LYS A 76 -16.60 -17.39 -3.31
CA LYS A 76 -16.20 -16.23 -2.48
C LYS A 76 -15.75 -15.05 -3.35
N VAL A 77 -14.88 -15.32 -4.32
CA VAL A 77 -14.37 -14.32 -5.27
C VAL A 77 -15.52 -13.72 -6.09
N LYS A 78 -16.35 -14.54 -6.73
CA LYS A 78 -17.51 -14.06 -7.52
C LYS A 78 -18.44 -13.18 -6.68
N THR A 79 -18.71 -13.59 -5.45
CA THR A 79 -19.57 -12.83 -4.53
C THR A 79 -19.02 -11.44 -4.25
N ASP A 80 -17.70 -11.32 -4.03
CA ASP A 80 -17.08 -10.03 -3.74
C ASP A 80 -16.85 -9.19 -5.00
N TYR A 81 -16.59 -9.78 -6.18
CA TYR A 81 -16.50 -9.02 -7.45
C TYR A 81 -17.86 -8.47 -7.88
N ALA A 82 -18.95 -9.21 -7.62
CA ALA A 82 -20.31 -8.76 -7.91
C ALA A 82 -20.72 -7.50 -7.10
N LYS A 83 -20.15 -7.30 -5.89
CA LYS A 83 -20.37 -6.08 -5.10
C LYS A 83 -19.82 -4.83 -5.79
N ASP A 84 -18.76 -4.99 -6.56
CA ASP A 84 -18.10 -3.91 -7.31
C ASP A 84 -18.62 -3.83 -8.76
N GLN A 85 -19.70 -4.55 -9.08
CA GLN A 85 -20.30 -4.61 -10.43
C GLN A 85 -19.34 -5.15 -11.50
N ILE A 86 -18.38 -6.00 -11.12
CA ILE A 86 -17.43 -6.63 -12.03
C ILE A 86 -17.85 -8.09 -12.25
N GLU A 87 -17.98 -8.50 -13.51
CA GLU A 87 -18.24 -9.89 -13.86
C GLU A 87 -16.94 -10.70 -13.81
N PHE A 88 -16.88 -11.68 -12.91
CA PHE A 88 -15.72 -12.55 -12.75
C PHE A 88 -15.92 -13.88 -13.50
N THR A 89 -15.14 -14.09 -14.56
CA THR A 89 -15.17 -15.33 -15.34
C THR A 89 -14.41 -16.46 -14.63
N ASP A 90 -14.98 -17.67 -14.62
CA ASP A 90 -14.44 -18.86 -13.93
C ASP A 90 -13.03 -19.23 -14.40
N ASN A 91 -12.73 -18.95 -15.68
CA ASN A 91 -11.44 -19.23 -16.30
C ASN A 91 -10.29 -18.36 -15.73
N LEU A 92 -10.61 -17.28 -15.00
CA LEU A 92 -9.62 -16.42 -14.36
C LEU A 92 -9.05 -17.05 -13.08
N LEU A 93 -9.82 -17.92 -12.40
CA LEU A 93 -9.37 -18.63 -11.20
C LEU A 93 -8.86 -20.03 -11.57
N GLN A 94 -7.57 -20.11 -11.88
CA GLN A 94 -6.88 -21.36 -12.21
C GLN A 94 -6.10 -21.90 -11.01
N GLU A 95 -5.79 -23.20 -11.02
CA GLU A 95 -4.88 -23.78 -10.02
C GLU A 95 -3.51 -23.08 -10.08
N GLY A 96 -2.89 -22.88 -8.93
CA GLY A 96 -1.64 -22.09 -8.79
C GLY A 96 -1.84 -20.58 -8.75
N LYS A 97 -3.07 -20.06 -8.94
CA LYS A 97 -3.36 -18.65 -8.65
C LYS A 97 -3.46 -18.42 -7.15
N ILE A 98 -3.25 -17.18 -6.72
CA ILE A 98 -3.31 -16.79 -5.31
C ILE A 98 -4.53 -15.91 -5.09
N VAL A 99 -5.34 -16.22 -4.09
CA VAL A 99 -6.42 -15.36 -3.60
C VAL A 99 -5.94 -14.70 -2.31
N ASN A 100 -6.03 -13.38 -2.25
CA ASN A 100 -5.71 -12.58 -1.08
C ASN A 100 -6.99 -12.12 -0.40
N ALA A 101 -7.09 -12.32 0.92
CA ALA A 101 -8.20 -11.85 1.72
C ALA A 101 -7.84 -11.78 3.21
N ILE A 102 -8.25 -10.70 3.89
CA ILE A 102 -8.10 -10.60 5.35
C ILE A 102 -8.99 -11.62 6.09
N GLU A 103 -10.05 -12.07 5.44
CA GLU A 103 -11.00 -13.06 5.94
C GLU A 103 -10.36 -14.43 6.16
N PHE A 104 -9.25 -14.75 5.47
CA PHE A 104 -8.50 -16.00 5.69
C PHE A 104 -7.72 -16.01 7.00
N VAL A 105 -7.34 -14.83 7.50
CA VAL A 105 -6.62 -14.72 8.76
C VAL A 105 -7.57 -15.12 9.90
N THR A 106 -7.18 -16.04 10.77
CA THR A 106 -8.01 -16.45 11.92
C THR A 106 -7.73 -15.64 13.17
N ASN A 107 -6.52 -15.08 13.29
CA ASN A 107 -6.09 -14.27 14.43
C ASN A 107 -6.77 -12.89 14.41
N ASP A 108 -7.61 -12.62 15.41
CA ASP A 108 -8.34 -11.35 15.52
C ASP A 108 -7.43 -10.13 15.74
N TRP A 109 -6.28 -10.30 16.38
CA TRP A 109 -5.31 -9.20 16.56
C TRP A 109 -4.65 -8.80 15.25
N TYR A 110 -4.40 -9.76 14.36
CA TYR A 110 -3.92 -9.46 13.01
C TYR A 110 -5.00 -8.72 12.21
N LYS A 111 -6.28 -9.12 12.33
CA LYS A 111 -7.40 -8.38 11.72
C LYS A 111 -7.51 -6.97 12.26
N LYS A 112 -7.34 -6.76 13.57
CA LYS A 112 -7.35 -5.43 14.19
C LYS A 112 -6.21 -4.57 13.66
N LEU A 113 -4.99 -5.09 13.65
CA LEU A 113 -3.84 -4.41 13.06
C LEU A 113 -4.08 -4.07 11.59
N TRP A 114 -4.61 -5.03 10.83
CA TRP A 114 -4.95 -4.84 9.43
C TRP A 114 -5.94 -3.73 9.23
N LYS A 115 -7.03 -3.67 9.99
CA LYS A 115 -8.13 -2.69 9.83
C LYS A 115 -7.85 -1.34 10.46
N GLN A 116 -6.94 -1.27 11.43
CA GLN A 116 -6.62 -0.02 12.11
C GLN A 116 -5.48 0.72 11.39
N TYR A 117 -4.48 0.01 10.88
CA TYR A 117 -3.24 0.62 10.41
C TYR A 117 -2.77 0.07 9.05
N LEU A 118 -2.50 -1.24 8.95
CA LEU A 118 -1.68 -1.77 7.85
C LEU A 118 -2.29 -1.56 6.47
N TRP A 119 -3.61 -1.71 6.30
CA TRP A 119 -4.25 -1.49 5.00
C TRP A 119 -3.98 -0.09 4.45
N LYS A 120 -4.14 0.93 5.30
CA LYS A 120 -3.98 2.33 4.93
C LYS A 120 -2.50 2.66 4.72
N ILE A 121 -1.63 2.26 5.64
CA ILE A 121 -0.19 2.47 5.53
C ILE A 121 0.34 1.86 4.24
N THR A 122 -0.04 0.61 3.94
CA THR A 122 0.42 -0.07 2.74
C THR A 122 -0.08 0.64 1.48
N ALA A 123 -1.34 1.07 1.43
CA ALA A 123 -1.87 1.83 0.29
C ALA A 123 -1.16 3.19 0.08
N GLU A 124 -0.87 3.93 1.15
CA GLU A 124 -0.11 5.19 1.09
C GLU A 124 1.32 4.96 0.60
N CYS A 125 1.99 3.91 1.10
CA CYS A 125 3.31 3.51 0.63
C CYS A 125 3.30 3.18 -0.87
N VAL A 126 2.27 2.46 -1.35
CA VAL A 126 2.14 2.14 -2.78
C VAL A 126 1.96 3.40 -3.62
N GLU A 127 1.13 4.36 -3.18
CA GLU A 127 0.95 5.65 -3.85
C GLU A 127 2.25 6.46 -3.87
N ALA A 128 3.02 6.48 -2.78
CA ALA A 128 4.30 7.17 -2.77
C ALA A 128 5.29 6.62 -3.82
N MET A 129 5.18 5.32 -4.18
CA MET A 129 5.98 4.74 -5.27
C MET A 129 5.46 5.09 -6.67
N THR A 130 4.22 5.58 -6.82
CA THR A 130 3.69 6.02 -8.14
C THR A 130 4.11 7.45 -8.49
N ILE A 131 4.57 8.24 -7.51
CA ILE A 131 4.95 9.66 -7.71
C ILE A 131 6.05 9.80 -8.77
N VAL A 132 7.14 9.03 -8.68
CA VAL A 132 8.29 9.16 -9.60
C VAL A 132 7.99 8.61 -11.01
N PRO A 133 7.41 7.40 -11.18
CA PRO A 133 7.05 6.88 -12.50
C PRO A 133 6.06 7.75 -13.28
N SER A 134 5.22 8.52 -12.59
CA SER A 134 4.24 9.39 -13.25
C SER A 134 4.86 10.56 -14.00
N TRP A 135 6.05 11.01 -13.59
CA TRP A 135 6.75 12.17 -14.15
C TRP A 135 7.71 11.79 -15.27
N LEU A 136 8.46 10.72 -15.06
CA LEU A 136 9.42 10.17 -16.02
C LEU A 136 9.09 8.70 -16.26
N GLU A 137 8.69 8.38 -17.49
CA GLU A 137 8.25 7.04 -17.87
C GLU A 137 9.28 6.37 -18.77
N THR A 138 9.50 5.07 -18.55
CA THR A 138 10.31 4.25 -19.44
C THR A 138 9.45 3.80 -20.61
N THR A 139 9.74 4.31 -21.81
CA THR A 139 9.11 3.87 -23.06
C THR A 139 10.11 3.10 -23.92
N GLU A 140 9.65 2.56 -25.05
CA GLU A 140 10.53 1.88 -26.02
C GLU A 140 11.64 2.80 -26.56
N SER A 141 11.44 4.12 -26.48
CA SER A 141 12.40 5.15 -26.89
C SER A 141 13.29 5.65 -25.75
N GLY A 142 13.25 5.01 -24.57
CA GLY A 142 14.04 5.39 -23.40
C GLY A 142 13.24 6.12 -22.32
N GLN A 143 13.92 6.89 -21.46
CA GLN A 143 13.25 7.69 -20.42
C GLN A 143 12.65 8.95 -21.04
N GLN A 144 11.33 9.11 -20.93
CA GLN A 144 10.61 10.25 -21.49
C GLN A 144 9.81 10.97 -20.42
N LEU A 145 9.83 12.30 -20.48
CA LEU A 145 8.94 13.12 -19.66
C LEU A 145 7.52 12.99 -20.19
N LYS A 146 6.58 12.69 -19.30
CA LYS A 146 5.16 12.66 -19.66
C LYS A 146 4.70 14.10 -19.93
N ASN A 147 4.52 14.49 -21.20
CA ASN A 147 4.22 15.85 -21.67
C ASN A 147 5.29 16.91 -21.32
N PRO A 148 6.22 17.22 -22.25
CA PRO A 148 7.17 18.31 -22.05
C PRO A 148 6.44 19.66 -21.86
N ASN A 149 7.03 20.57 -21.09
CA ASN A 149 6.55 21.95 -20.83
C ASN A 149 6.52 22.85 -22.08
N THR A 150 6.28 22.29 -23.27
CA THR A 150 6.05 23.07 -24.49
C THR A 150 4.70 23.77 -24.39
N ILE A 151 4.76 25.08 -24.24
CA ILE A 151 3.63 26.02 -24.31
C ILE A 151 3.02 25.92 -25.72
N GLY A 152 2.13 24.96 -25.91
CA GLY A 152 1.34 24.75 -27.12
C GLY A 152 -0.11 24.55 -26.68
N SER A 153 -1.02 25.36 -27.21
CA SER A 153 -2.34 25.71 -26.63
C SER A 153 -3.42 24.62 -26.62
N THR A 154 -3.08 23.34 -26.44
CA THR A 154 -4.07 22.24 -26.41
C THR A 154 -3.78 21.11 -25.40
N ALA A 155 -2.72 21.20 -24.59
CA ALA A 155 -2.41 20.13 -23.63
C ALA A 155 -3.31 20.22 -22.37
N SER A 156 -4.26 19.30 -22.25
CA SER A 156 -5.16 19.16 -21.09
C SER A 156 -4.50 18.52 -19.85
N THR A 157 -3.20 18.20 -19.90
CA THR A 157 -2.48 17.57 -18.79
C THR A 157 -1.00 17.98 -18.84
N ALA A 158 -0.50 18.62 -17.78
CA ALA A 158 0.90 19.00 -17.64
C ALA A 158 1.56 18.19 -16.51
N SER A 159 2.81 17.75 -16.72
CA SER A 159 3.60 17.13 -15.66
C SER A 159 4.07 18.16 -14.64
N GLY A 160 4.09 17.77 -13.36
CA GLY A 160 4.64 18.61 -12.29
C GLY A 160 6.13 18.90 -12.49
N SER A 161 6.62 20.01 -11.95
CA SER A 161 8.06 20.27 -11.93
C SER A 161 8.77 19.32 -10.95
N ALA A 162 10.09 19.13 -11.10
CA ALA A 162 10.86 18.33 -10.15
C ALA A 162 10.73 18.82 -8.69
N LYS A 163 10.48 20.13 -8.48
CA LYS A 163 10.20 20.70 -7.16
C LYS A 163 8.85 20.24 -6.62
N ASP A 164 7.80 20.24 -7.45
CA ASP A 164 6.46 19.80 -7.05
C ASP A 164 6.44 18.30 -6.77
N VAL A 165 7.15 17.52 -7.59
CA VAL A 165 7.33 16.07 -7.39
C VAL A 165 8.04 15.79 -6.08
N LYS A 166 9.14 16.49 -5.79
CA LYS A 166 9.86 16.36 -4.52
C LYS A 166 8.97 16.75 -3.35
N PHE A 167 8.29 17.89 -3.44
CA PHE A 167 7.36 18.34 -2.40
C PHE A 167 6.26 17.32 -2.13
N LYS A 168 5.65 16.75 -3.19
CA LYS A 168 4.65 15.69 -3.06
C LYS A 168 5.23 14.46 -2.37
N MET A 169 6.43 14.02 -2.76
CA MET A 169 7.09 12.85 -2.18
C MET A 169 7.43 13.08 -0.70
N ASP A 170 7.98 14.24 -0.35
CA ASP A 170 8.30 14.62 1.02
C ASP A 170 7.01 14.68 1.86
N ASN A 171 5.95 15.30 1.35
CA ASN A 171 4.65 15.34 2.02
C ASN A 171 4.03 13.94 2.20
N ALA A 172 4.11 13.07 1.20
CA ALA A 172 3.60 11.70 1.30
C ALA A 172 4.34 10.91 2.40
N VAL A 173 5.66 11.02 2.46
CA VAL A 173 6.46 10.29 3.45
C VAL A 173 6.34 10.91 4.85
N LEU A 174 6.56 12.21 4.98
CA LEU A 174 6.70 12.88 6.28
C LEU A 174 5.35 13.16 6.96
N GLU A 175 4.33 13.56 6.19
CA GLU A 175 3.04 13.98 6.76
C GLU A 175 2.01 12.85 6.77
N ARG A 176 2.15 11.83 5.90
CA ARG A 176 1.15 10.76 5.76
C ARG A 176 1.67 9.42 6.26
N ILE A 177 2.77 8.92 5.72
CA ILE A 177 3.27 7.57 6.02
C ILE A 177 3.89 7.50 7.43
N ASN A 178 4.84 8.38 7.74
CA ASN A 178 5.60 8.33 8.99
C ASN A 178 4.71 8.43 10.25
N PRO A 179 3.74 9.36 10.35
CA PRO A 179 2.88 9.44 11.52
C PRO A 179 2.05 8.16 11.73
N LEU A 180 1.59 7.54 10.63
CA LEU A 180 0.84 6.28 10.70
C LEU A 180 1.74 5.12 11.15
N LEU A 181 2.99 5.04 10.67
CA LEU A 181 3.96 4.04 11.11
C LEU A 181 4.28 4.16 12.61
N ILE A 182 4.48 5.39 13.09
CA ILE A 182 4.73 5.66 14.51
C ILE A 182 3.52 5.24 15.35
N SER A 183 2.31 5.64 14.96
CA SER A 183 1.10 5.24 15.68
C SER A 183 0.89 3.73 15.68
N MET A 184 1.18 3.05 14.55
CA MET A 184 1.14 1.60 14.45
C MET A 184 2.15 0.94 15.40
N HIS A 185 3.39 1.41 15.42
CA HIS A 185 4.43 0.90 16.31
C HIS A 185 4.04 1.06 17.79
N GLU A 186 3.57 2.24 18.19
CA GLU A 186 3.09 2.48 19.56
C GLU A 186 1.94 1.54 19.93
N TRP A 187 0.99 1.34 19.01
CA TRP A 187 -0.13 0.44 19.23
C TRP A 187 0.30 -1.02 19.36
N LEU A 188 1.24 -1.48 18.52
CA LEU A 188 1.83 -2.82 18.60
C LEU A 188 2.56 -3.02 19.93
N CYS A 189 3.30 -2.01 20.39
CA CYS A 189 4.01 -2.07 21.66
C CYS A 189 3.08 -2.14 22.87
N ARG A 190 1.95 -1.41 22.86
CA ARG A 190 0.91 -1.51 23.90
C ARG A 190 0.25 -2.88 23.96
N HIS A 191 0.23 -3.61 22.84
CA HIS A 191 -0.41 -4.93 22.72
C HIS A 191 0.59 -6.05 22.46
N LYS A 192 1.86 -5.88 22.88
CA LYS A 192 2.98 -6.76 22.53
C LYS A 192 2.73 -8.24 22.85
N SER A 193 1.97 -8.55 23.90
CA SER A 193 1.57 -9.91 24.27
C SER A 193 0.82 -10.66 23.16
N HIS A 194 0.16 -9.95 22.26
CA HIS A 194 -0.59 -10.52 21.14
C HIS A 194 0.22 -10.63 19.84
N PHE A 195 1.44 -10.08 19.81
CA PHE A 195 2.30 -10.02 18.63
C PHE A 195 3.70 -10.59 18.95
N PRO A 196 3.82 -11.91 19.20
CA PRO A 196 5.09 -12.52 19.60
C PRO A 196 6.18 -12.43 18.51
N LEU A 197 5.78 -12.36 17.23
CA LEU A 197 6.70 -12.20 16.11
C LEU A 197 7.19 -10.76 15.91
N TYR A 198 6.61 -9.79 16.63
CA TYR A 198 7.01 -8.40 16.54
C TYR A 198 8.27 -8.13 17.37
N LYS A 199 9.42 -8.08 16.69
CA LYS A 199 10.75 -8.01 17.32
C LYS A 199 11.31 -6.60 17.47
N ARG A 200 10.66 -5.58 16.90
CA ARG A 200 11.15 -4.20 17.04
C ARG A 200 11.13 -3.78 18.51
N GLU A 201 12.18 -3.08 18.92
CA GLU A 201 12.29 -2.58 20.29
C GLU A 201 11.15 -1.63 20.60
N CYS A 202 10.48 -1.89 21.73
CA CYS A 202 9.47 -0.99 22.27
C CYS A 202 10.15 -0.15 23.33
N PHE A 203 10.44 1.11 23.01
CA PHE A 203 10.83 2.09 24.02
C PHE A 203 9.65 2.33 24.97
N GLU A 204 9.93 2.77 26.20
CA GLU A 204 8.91 3.04 27.22
C GLU A 204 7.74 3.82 26.63
N CYS A 205 6.67 3.10 26.28
CA CYS A 205 5.42 3.66 25.82
C CYS A 205 4.72 4.18 27.07
N GLY A 206 5.20 5.31 27.58
CA GLY A 206 4.60 6.01 28.70
C GLY A 206 3.12 6.27 28.38
N ASN A 207 2.27 6.14 29.40
CA ASN A 207 0.81 6.19 29.29
C ASN A 207 0.22 7.52 28.81
N THR A 208 1.01 8.50 28.37
CA THR A 208 0.55 9.89 28.31
C THR A 208 0.66 10.62 26.98
N GLU A 209 1.43 10.21 25.97
CA GLU A 209 1.51 11.01 24.74
C GLU A 209 1.65 10.12 23.50
N VAL A 210 0.77 10.31 22.51
CA VAL A 210 1.02 9.86 21.13
C VAL A 210 2.14 10.75 20.63
N LYS A 211 3.31 10.19 20.28
CA LYS A 211 4.36 10.99 19.66
C LYS A 211 3.88 11.36 18.27
N THR A 212 3.27 12.54 18.12
CA THR A 212 3.15 13.16 16.82
C THR A 212 4.56 13.40 16.32
N SER A 213 4.96 12.73 15.23
CA SER A 213 6.09 13.23 14.45
C SER A 213 5.63 14.54 13.82
N THR A 214 5.73 15.64 14.56
CA THR A 214 6.12 16.88 13.92
C THR A 214 7.53 16.64 13.40
N VAL A 215 7.63 16.01 12.23
CA VAL A 215 8.80 16.23 11.41
C VAL A 215 8.77 17.72 11.17
N ASN A 216 9.80 18.41 11.62
CA ASN A 216 9.95 19.84 11.43
C ASN A 216 10.02 20.06 9.91
N VAL A 217 8.88 20.20 9.24
CA VAL A 217 8.76 20.92 7.98
C VAL A 217 9.05 22.38 8.31
N GLY A 218 10.34 22.66 8.56
CA GLY A 218 10.86 23.98 8.29
C GLY A 218 10.45 24.33 6.86
N TRP A 219 10.15 25.60 6.60
CA TRP A 219 9.61 26.16 5.35
C TRP A 219 8.10 26.43 5.30
N GLY A 220 7.48 26.76 6.44
CA GLY A 220 6.17 27.45 6.49
C GLY A 220 6.21 28.93 6.95
N LEU A 221 7.34 29.40 7.50
CA LEU A 221 7.52 30.78 7.98
C LEU A 221 8.83 31.36 7.44
N ASN A 222 8.96 31.45 6.12
CA ASN A 222 9.78 32.52 5.57
C ASN A 222 8.97 33.79 5.66
N VAL A 223 9.22 34.52 6.74
CA VAL A 223 9.22 35.97 6.70
C VAL A 223 10.08 36.34 5.49
N TYR A 224 9.46 36.88 4.45
CA TYR A 224 10.19 37.65 3.46
C TYR A 224 10.63 38.92 4.18
N ASP A 225 11.85 38.90 4.73
CA ASP A 225 12.60 40.13 4.95
C ASP A 225 13.33 40.43 3.64
N ASP A 226 12.70 41.29 2.85
CA ASP A 226 13.30 42.42 2.13
C ASP A 226 12.20 43.45 1.83
#